data_AF-A0A2S0NJU2-F1
#
_entry.id   AF-A0A2S0NJU2-F1
#
_cell.length_a   1.000
_cell.length_b   1.000
_cell.length_c   1.000
_cell.angle_alpha   90.00
_cell.angle_beta   90.00
_cell.angle_gamma   90.00
#
_symmetry.space_group_name_H-M   'P 1'
#
loop_
_entity.id
_entity.type
_entity.pdbx_description
1 polymer ?
#
loop_
_entity_poly.entity_id
_entity_poly.type
_entity_poly.pdbx_seq_one_letter_code
_entity_poly.pdbx_strand_id
1 'polypeptide(L)'
;MKASKELFTWKIINNYRSKNILLLNIYPYISKSWKDNWENLVSFLDFPLEIRRIIYTTNAIESLNGQLRKFTKNKRIFPNDNSVFESFFLAIKNIEKKWTMPPQNWRSALAHFYLRFEGRFIIE
;
A
#
# COMPACT_ATOMS: atom_id res chain seq x y z
N MET A 1 20.25 -10.25 20.56
CA MET A 1 19.97 -9.64 19.23
C MET A 1 18.57 -9.01 19.10
N LYS A 2 17.56 -9.39 19.90
CA LYS A 2 16.20 -8.79 19.90
C LYS A 2 16.16 -7.35 20.48
N ALA A 3 16.90 -7.10 21.56
CA ALA A 3 16.97 -5.81 22.25
C ALA A 3 17.56 -4.65 21.40
N SER A 4 18.44 -4.95 20.42
CA SER A 4 19.06 -3.91 19.59
C SER A 4 18.15 -3.41 18.46
N LYS A 5 17.18 -4.24 18.02
CA LYS A 5 16.15 -3.84 17.05
C LYS A 5 15.07 -2.97 17.71
N GLU A 6 14.70 -3.26 18.96
CA GLU A 6 13.78 -2.44 19.75
C GLU A 6 14.38 -1.04 20.02
N LEU A 7 15.64 -0.94 20.44
CA LEU A 7 16.29 0.36 20.66
C LEU A 7 16.43 1.19 19.36
N PHE A 8 16.62 0.56 18.21
CA PHE A 8 16.74 1.25 16.91
C PHE A 8 15.39 1.75 16.39
N THR A 9 14.34 0.92 16.52
CA THR A 9 12.96 1.28 16.15
C THR A 9 12.42 2.40 17.04
N TRP A 10 12.63 2.34 18.37
CA TRP A 10 12.24 3.41 19.29
C TRP A 10 13.00 4.73 19.05
N LYS A 11 14.28 4.69 18.64
CA LYS A 11 15.02 5.91 18.27
C LYS A 11 14.47 6.56 17.01
N ILE A 12 14.12 5.78 15.98
CA ILE A 12 13.49 6.31 14.76
C ILE A 12 12.09 6.84 15.06
N ILE A 13 11.29 6.12 15.83
CA ILE A 13 9.94 6.53 16.25
C ILE A 13 10.00 7.83 17.06
N ASN A 14 10.91 7.95 18.04
CA ASN A 14 11.04 9.15 18.85
C ASN A 14 11.58 10.36 18.07
N ASN A 15 12.45 10.14 17.08
CA ASN A 15 12.97 11.21 16.22
C ASN A 15 11.89 11.72 15.23
N TYR A 16 11.04 10.81 14.73
CA TYR A 16 9.83 11.19 13.98
C TYR A 16 8.79 11.88 14.87
N ARG A 17 8.63 11.43 16.12
CA ARG A 17 7.70 12.00 17.10
C ARG A 17 8.04 13.45 17.43
N SER A 18 9.32 13.81 17.61
CA SER A 18 9.69 15.20 17.95
C SER A 18 9.47 16.18 16.79
N LYS A 19 9.78 15.79 15.55
CA LYS A 19 9.48 16.60 14.35
C LYS A 19 7.99 16.67 14.02
N ASN A 20 7.22 15.62 14.34
CA ASN A 20 5.77 15.59 14.10
C ASN A 20 4.95 16.35 15.15
N ILE A 21 5.47 16.68 16.35
CA ILE A 21 4.71 17.45 17.36
C ILE A 21 4.19 18.79 16.80
N LEU A 22 4.95 19.44 15.92
CA LEU A 22 4.53 20.69 15.27
C LEU A 22 3.39 20.46 14.26
N LEU A 23 3.46 19.41 13.44
CA LEU A 23 2.39 19.04 12.50
C LEU A 23 1.15 18.49 13.21
N LEU A 24 1.35 17.82 14.35
CA LEU A 24 0.28 17.21 15.15
C LEU A 24 -0.68 18.28 15.71
N ASN A 25 -0.16 19.47 16.02
CA ASN A 25 -0.96 20.61 16.48
C ASN A 25 -1.68 21.34 15.33
N ILE A 26 -1.14 21.30 14.10
CA ILE A 26 -1.73 21.99 12.94
C ILE A 26 -2.88 21.17 12.32
N TYR A 27 -2.84 19.83 12.42
CA TYR A 27 -3.87 18.93 11.87
C TYR A 27 -4.38 17.91 12.88
N PRO A 28 -5.23 18.31 13.84
CA PRO A 28 -5.64 17.46 14.97
C PRO A 28 -6.37 16.18 14.55
N TYR A 29 -7.18 16.23 13.49
CA TYR A 29 -7.93 15.07 13.00
C TYR A 29 -7.04 14.01 12.34
N ILE A 30 -6.11 14.44 11.48
CA ILE A 30 -5.14 13.53 10.84
C ILE A 30 -4.30 12.87 11.93
N SER A 31 -3.83 13.67 12.87
CA SER A 31 -3.03 13.24 14.02
C SER A 31 -3.71 12.18 14.86
N LYS A 32 -4.99 12.38 15.17
CA LYS A 32 -5.81 11.42 15.91
C LYS A 32 -5.94 10.11 15.12
N SER A 33 -6.31 10.18 13.84
CA SER A 33 -6.43 9.00 12.98
C SER A 33 -5.13 8.18 12.88
N TRP A 34 -3.98 8.84 12.76
CA TRP A 34 -2.67 8.17 12.74
C TRP A 34 -2.34 7.49 14.07
N LYS A 35 -2.68 8.10 15.20
CA LYS A 35 -2.47 7.50 16.53
C LYS A 35 -3.38 6.30 16.73
N ASP A 36 -4.66 6.44 16.41
CA ASP A 36 -5.67 5.40 16.57
C ASP A 36 -5.37 4.17 15.69
N ASN A 37 -4.73 4.36 14.53
CA ASN A 37 -4.39 3.29 13.59
C ASN A 37 -2.90 2.91 13.58
N TRP A 38 -2.10 3.39 14.55
CA TRP A 38 -0.64 3.31 14.52
C TRP A 38 -0.11 1.87 14.38
N GLU A 39 -0.69 0.93 15.12
CA GLU A 39 -0.26 -0.49 15.10
C GLU A 39 -0.38 -1.10 13.70
N ASN A 40 -1.48 -0.81 13.00
CA ASN A 40 -1.70 -1.24 11.63
C ASN A 40 -0.75 -0.53 10.66
N LEU A 41 -0.58 0.79 10.83
CA LEU A 41 0.25 1.62 9.95
C LEU A 41 1.73 1.30 10.05
N VAL A 42 2.23 0.80 11.18
CA VAL A 42 3.65 0.47 11.36
C VAL A 42 3.99 -0.96 10.95
N SER A 43 2.99 -1.84 10.81
CA SER A 43 3.22 -3.26 10.48
C SER A 43 4.06 -3.49 9.22
N PHE A 44 3.99 -2.58 8.23
CA PHE A 44 4.82 -2.71 7.02
C PHE A 44 6.32 -2.46 7.26
N LEU A 45 6.70 -1.82 8.38
CA LEU A 45 8.10 -1.53 8.73
C LEU A 45 8.91 -2.79 9.06
N ASP A 46 8.24 -3.91 9.36
CA ASP A 46 8.88 -5.21 9.58
C ASP A 46 9.45 -5.82 8.30
N PHE A 47 9.03 -5.32 7.13
CA PHE A 47 9.53 -5.79 5.84
C PHE A 47 10.84 -5.09 5.41
N PRO A 48 11.70 -5.77 4.63
CA PRO A 48 12.90 -5.18 4.05
C PRO A 48 12.56 -4.03 3.09
N LEU A 49 13.56 -3.22 2.75
CA LEU A 49 13.36 -1.99 1.98
C LEU A 49 12.70 -2.26 0.61
N GLU A 50 13.05 -3.36 -0.04
CA GLU A 50 12.54 -3.79 -1.34
C GLU A 50 11.02 -3.97 -1.32
N ILE A 51 10.49 -4.59 -0.25
CA ILE A 51 9.05 -4.79 -0.08
C ILE A 51 8.37 -3.49 0.35
N ARG A 52 8.99 -2.74 1.28
CA ARG A 52 8.44 -1.45 1.72
C ARG A 52 8.26 -0.49 0.55
N ARG A 53 9.20 -0.49 -0.40
CA ARG A 53 9.11 0.28 -1.66
C ARG A 53 7.85 -0.01 -2.44
N ILE A 54 7.48 -1.27 -2.59
CA ILE A 54 6.26 -1.66 -3.30
C ILE A 54 5.02 -1.22 -2.50
N ILE A 55 5.03 -1.38 -1.17
CA ILE A 55 3.88 -1.05 -0.30
C ILE A 55 3.62 0.46 -0.26
N TYR A 56 4.66 1.28 -0.08
CA TYR A 56 4.47 2.74 0.04
C TYR A 56 4.16 3.41 -1.30
N THR A 57 4.46 2.78 -2.44
CA THR A 57 4.16 3.37 -3.74
C THR A 57 2.66 3.33 -4.00
N THR A 58 2.03 4.49 -3.96
CA THR A 58 0.61 4.65 -4.32
C THR A 58 0.38 4.61 -5.82
N ASN A 59 1.44 4.71 -6.64
CA ASN A 59 1.40 4.76 -8.11
C ASN A 59 0.50 3.69 -8.74
N ALA A 60 0.52 2.45 -8.26
CA ALA A 60 -0.30 1.37 -8.83
C ALA A 60 -1.80 1.63 -8.60
N ILE A 61 -2.19 1.94 -7.36
CA ILE A 61 -3.57 2.21 -6.97
C ILE A 61 -4.06 3.53 -7.59
N GLU A 62 -3.23 4.57 -7.59
CA GLU A 62 -3.55 5.86 -8.20
C GLU A 62 -3.68 5.76 -9.73
N SER A 63 -2.81 5.00 -10.39
CA SER A 63 -2.90 4.75 -11.83
C SER A 63 -4.18 4.00 -12.20
N LEU A 64 -4.55 2.97 -11.41
CA LEU A 64 -5.82 2.25 -11.59
C LEU A 64 -7.01 3.20 -11.39
N ASN A 65 -7.05 3.92 -10.27
CA ASN A 65 -8.12 4.88 -9.96
C ASN A 65 -8.24 5.98 -11.02
N GLY A 66 -7.10 6.49 -11.52
CA GLY A 66 -7.07 7.48 -12.59
C GLY A 66 -7.67 6.95 -13.90
N GLN A 67 -7.36 5.70 -14.26
CA GLN A 67 -7.95 5.06 -15.45
C GLN A 67 -9.44 4.75 -15.28
N LEU A 68 -9.86 4.27 -14.11
CA LEU A 68 -11.28 4.05 -13.81
C LEU A 68 -12.08 5.35 -13.86
N ARG A 69 -11.56 6.44 -13.27
CA ARG A 69 -12.17 7.78 -13.36
C ARG A 69 -12.29 8.27 -14.80
N LYS A 70 -11.31 8.00 -15.66
CA LYS A 70 -11.39 8.34 -17.09
C LYS A 70 -12.52 7.57 -17.78
N PHE A 71 -12.69 6.29 -17.46
CA PHE A 71 -13.73 5.43 -18.03
C PHE A 71 -15.14 5.86 -17.60
N THR A 72 -15.31 6.26 -16.34
CA THR A 72 -16.61 6.70 -15.80
C THR A 72 -16.91 8.17 -16.05
N LYS A 73 -15.93 8.99 -16.47
CA LYS A 73 -16.10 10.43 -16.70
C LYS A 73 -17.32 10.79 -17.58
N ASN A 74 -17.58 9.98 -18.61
CA ASN A 74 -18.67 10.21 -19.56
C ASN A 74 -19.98 9.49 -19.18
N LYS A 75 -19.98 8.66 -18.14
CA LYS A 75 -21.14 7.91 -17.65
C LYS A 75 -21.53 8.43 -16.27
N ARG A 76 -22.45 9.40 -16.22
CA ARG A 76 -22.94 9.98 -14.96
C ARG A 76 -24.00 9.13 -14.26
N ILE A 77 -24.77 8.36 -15.02
CA ILE A 77 -25.88 7.53 -14.51
C ILE A 77 -25.72 6.14 -15.12
N PHE A 78 -25.95 5.13 -14.29
CA PHE A 78 -26.00 3.74 -14.70
C PHE A 78 -27.44 3.24 -14.57
N PRO A 79 -27.94 2.41 -15.51
CA PRO A 79 -29.32 1.92 -15.49
C PRO A 79 -29.64 0.98 -14.33
N ASN A 80 -28.65 0.24 -13.82
CA ASN A 80 -28.75 -0.62 -12.63
C ASN A 80 -27.36 -0.91 -12.05
N ASP A 81 -27.30 -1.49 -10.84
CA ASP A 81 -26.02 -1.76 -10.16
C ASP A 81 -25.14 -2.74 -10.94
N ASN A 82 -25.73 -3.77 -11.58
CA ASN A 82 -24.99 -4.74 -12.39
C ASN A 82 -24.22 -4.08 -13.54
N SER A 83 -24.81 -3.08 -14.18
CA SER A 83 -24.18 -2.34 -15.28
C SER A 83 -22.96 -1.53 -14.83
N VAL A 84 -22.88 -1.15 -13.55
CA VAL A 84 -21.68 -0.56 -12.94
C VAL A 84 -20.59 -1.61 -12.87
N PHE A 85 -20.88 -2.78 -12.29
CA PHE A 85 -19.89 -3.85 -12.14
C PHE A 85 -19.35 -4.33 -13.49
N GLU A 86 -20.22 -4.55 -14.48
CA GLU A 86 -19.80 -4.92 -15.84
C GLU A 86 -18.91 -3.85 -16.48
N SER A 87 -19.25 -2.57 -16.32
CA SER A 87 -18.46 -1.46 -16.85
C SER A 87 -17.06 -1.41 -16.21
N PHE A 88 -16.98 -1.57 -14.89
CA PHE A 88 -15.69 -1.61 -14.19
C PHE A 88 -14.89 -2.85 -14.54
N PHE A 89 -15.53 -4.02 -14.66
CA PHE A 89 -14.89 -5.25 -15.09
C PHE A 89 -14.24 -5.11 -16.46
N LEU A 90 -14.97 -4.58 -17.45
CA LEU A 90 -14.43 -4.32 -18.78
C LEU A 90 -13.29 -3.31 -18.77
N ALA A 91 -13.39 -2.26 -17.94
CA ALA A 91 -12.33 -1.28 -17.77
C ALA A 91 -11.06 -1.92 -17.20
N ILE A 92 -11.18 -2.70 -16.12
CA ILE A 92 -10.06 -3.41 -15.49
C ILE A 92 -9.43 -4.38 -16.49
N LYS A 93 -10.23 -5.19 -17.19
CA LYS A 93 -9.74 -6.12 -18.22
C LYS A 93 -8.96 -5.41 -19.33
N ASN A 94 -9.30 -4.17 -19.66
CA ASN A 94 -8.56 -3.38 -20.63
C ASN A 94 -7.26 -2.78 -20.06
N ILE A 95 -7.26 -2.42 -18.77
CA ILE A 95 -6.09 -1.92 -18.04
C ILE A 95 -5.05 -3.04 -17.88
N GLU A 96 -5.50 -4.23 -17.48
CA GLU A 96 -4.67 -5.42 -17.26
C GLU A 96 -3.85 -5.81 -18.50
N LYS A 97 -4.39 -5.61 -19.71
CA LYS A 97 -3.64 -5.84 -20.96
C LYS A 97 -2.33 -5.05 -21.06
N LYS A 98 -2.22 -3.93 -20.32
CA LYS A 98 -1.02 -3.08 -20.28
C LYS A 98 -0.08 -3.43 -19.14
N TRP A 99 -0.50 -4.27 -18.20
CA TRP A 99 0.30 -4.70 -17.05
C TRP A 99 1.22 -5.86 -17.41
N THR A 100 2.14 -5.61 -18.32
CA THR A 100 3.10 -6.61 -18.81
C THR A 100 4.40 -6.62 -18.02
N MET A 101 4.75 -5.52 -17.37
CA MET A 101 6.01 -5.38 -16.65
C MET A 101 5.86 -5.77 -15.18
N PRO A 102 6.66 -6.72 -14.67
CA PRO A 102 6.61 -7.11 -13.26
C PRO A 102 7.16 -5.99 -12.35
N PRO A 103 6.77 -5.96 -11.07
CA PRO A 103 7.34 -5.01 -10.10
C PRO A 103 8.86 -5.13 -10.02
N GLN A 104 9.53 -3.98 -9.92
CA GLN A 104 10.98 -3.96 -9.75
C GLN A 104 11.39 -4.70 -8.47
N ASN A 105 12.45 -5.51 -8.53
CA ASN A 105 12.96 -6.32 -7.42
C ASN A 105 11.98 -7.35 -6.85
N TRP A 106 10.94 -7.73 -7.60
CA TRP A 106 9.94 -8.71 -7.15
C TRP A 106 10.56 -10.05 -6.72
N ARG A 107 11.60 -10.53 -7.41
CA ARG A 107 12.28 -11.79 -7.06
C ARG A 107 12.89 -11.76 -5.65
N SER A 108 13.50 -10.64 -5.27
CA SER A 108 14.09 -10.46 -3.93
C SER A 108 13.01 -10.39 -2.85
N ALA A 109 11.94 -9.64 -3.12
CA ALA A 109 10.76 -9.58 -2.25
C ALA A 109 10.13 -10.98 -2.04
N LEU A 110 9.99 -11.76 -3.12
CA LEU A 110 9.42 -13.10 -3.08
C LEU A 110 10.26 -14.07 -2.23
N ALA A 111 11.60 -14.03 -2.34
CA ALA A 111 12.49 -14.82 -1.48
C ALA A 111 12.29 -14.48 0.01
N HIS A 112 12.14 -13.19 0.35
CA HIS A 112 11.82 -12.76 1.70
C HIS A 112 10.47 -13.28 2.19
N PHE A 113 9.43 -13.26 1.35
CA PHE A 113 8.13 -13.81 1.71
C PHE A 113 8.17 -15.32 1.94
N TYR A 114 8.92 -16.05 1.12
CA TYR A 114 9.13 -17.49 1.28
C TYR A 114 9.73 -17.84 2.64
N LEU A 115 10.80 -17.13 3.05
CA LEU A 115 11.45 -17.35 4.34
C LEU A 115 10.60 -16.87 5.52
N ARG A 116 9.85 -15.76 5.35
CA ARG A 116 9.05 -15.19 6.43
C ARG A 116 7.77 -15.97 6.71
N PHE A 117 7.20 -16.58 5.68
CA PHE A 117 5.91 -17.27 5.70
C PHE A 117 6.06 -18.71 5.20
N GLU A 118 6.89 -19.49 5.89
CA GLU A 118 7.12 -20.89 5.58
C GLU A 118 5.80 -21.69 5.49
N GLY A 119 5.70 -22.58 4.51
CA GLY A 119 4.51 -23.42 4.29
C GLY A 119 3.28 -22.70 3.73
N ARG A 120 3.36 -21.40 3.39
CA ARG A 120 2.26 -20.63 2.77
C ARG A 120 2.35 -20.52 1.24
N PHE A 121 3.53 -20.77 0.67
CA PHE A 121 3.77 -20.68 -0.77
C PHE A 121 4.18 -22.05 -1.32
N ILE A 122 3.55 -22.45 -2.43
CA ILE A 122 3.91 -23.64 -3.19
C ILE A 122 4.90 -23.19 -4.26
N ILE A 123 6.07 -23.83 -4.31
CA ILE A 123 7.04 -23.63 -5.40
C ILE A 123 6.50 -24.44 -6.58
N GLU A 124 5.82 -23.79 -7.51
CA GLU A 124 5.55 -24.33 -8.85
C GLU A 124 6.70 -24.01 -9.81
#